data_AF-A0A2W0B815-F1
#
_entry.id   AF-A0A2W0B815-F1
#
_cell.length_a   1.000
_cell.length_b   1.000
_cell.length_c   1.000
_cell.angle_alpha   90.00
_cell.angle_beta   90.00
_cell.angle_gamma   90.00
#
_symmetry.space_group_name_H-M   'P 1'
#
loop_
_entity.id
_entity.type
_entity.pdbx_description
1 polymer ?
#
loop_
_entity_poly.entity_id
_entity_poly.type
_entity_poly.pdbx_seq_one_letter_code
_entity_poly.pdbx_strand_id
1 'polypeptide(L)' 'MSPVNLAFFGGTFDPVHRGHIAVAESATKHFELDRVLFVPAELPPHKQDHVL' A
#
# COMPACT_ATOMS: atom_id res chain seq x y z
N MET A 1 8.72 2.25 25.51
CA MET A 1 7.72 2.28 24.41
C MET A 1 7.73 0.92 23.75
N SER A 2 6.56 0.34 23.48
CA SER A 2 6.46 -0.89 22.67
C SER A 2 6.83 -0.60 21.20
N PRO A 3 7.36 -1.58 20.46
CA PRO A 3 7.57 -1.43 19.02
C PRO A 3 6.24 -1.20 18.30
N VAL A 4 6.26 -0.44 17.20
CA VAL A 4 5.10 -0.20 16.34
C VAL A 4 5.18 -1.13 15.13
N ASN A 5 4.12 -1.90 14.90
CA ASN A 5 3.97 -2.76 13.74
C ASN A 5 3.39 -1.95 12.58
N LEU A 6 4.28 -1.50 11.69
CA LEU A 6 3.94 -0.64 10.56
C LEU A 6 4.08 -1.40 9.23
N ALA A 7 3.06 -1.33 8.38
CA ALA A 7 3.14 -1.82 7.01
C ALA A 7 3.17 -0.68 5.99
N PHE A 8 3.90 -0.91 4.89
CA PHE A 8 3.90 -0.07 3.70
C PHE A 8 3.17 -0.79 2.59
N PHE A 9 2.08 -0.19 2.10
CA PHE A 9 1.29 -0.73 1.01
C PHE A 9 1.53 0.08 -0.25
N GLY A 10 2.38 -0.45 -1.14
CA GLY A 10 2.74 0.18 -2.40
C GLY A 10 1.75 -0.11 -3.52
N GLY A 11 1.50 0.88 -4.37
CA GLY A 11 0.67 0.73 -5.56
C GLY A 11 0.54 2.05 -6.33
N THR A 12 0.18 2.01 -7.61
CA THR A 12 -0.07 3.24 -8.39
C THR A 12 -1.32 3.98 -7.88
N PHE A 13 -2.31 3.25 -7.35
CA PHE A 13 -3.51 3.83 -6.73
C PHE A 13 -4.23 4.89 -7.59
N ASP A 14 -4.41 4.61 -8.88
CA ASP A 14 -4.97 5.53 -9.89
C ASP A 14 -6.37 5.06 -10.37
N PRO A 15 -7.46 5.31 -9.62
CA PRO A 15 -7.54 5.89 -8.28
C PRO A 15 -7.58 4.82 -7.15
N VAL A 16 -7.51 5.27 -5.90
CA VAL A 16 -7.86 4.41 -4.74
C VAL A 16 -9.31 3.94 -4.86
N HIS A 17 -9.57 2.66 -4.56
CA HIS A 17 -10.90 2.06 -4.63
C HIS A 17 -11.09 1.01 -3.52
N ARG A 18 -12.30 0.47 -3.38
CA ARG A 18 -12.67 -0.44 -2.27
C ARG A 18 -11.77 -1.68 -2.15
N GLY A 19 -11.28 -2.22 -3.26
CA GLY A 19 -10.30 -3.31 -3.25
C GLY A 19 -9.02 -2.96 -2.49
N HIS A 20 -8.43 -1.77 -2.72
CA HIS A 20 -7.24 -1.33 -1.99
C HIS A 20 -7.50 -1.21 -0.48
N ILE A 21 -8.66 -0.66 -0.11
CA ILE A 21 -9.05 -0.52 1.30
C ILE A 21 -9.23 -1.89 1.96
N ALA A 22 -9.93 -2.82 1.29
CA ALA A 22 -10.16 -4.16 1.81
C ALA A 22 -8.85 -4.92 2.05
N VAL A 23 -7.85 -4.77 1.18
CA VAL A 23 -6.52 -5.37 1.37
C VAL A 23 -5.82 -4.79 2.60
N ALA A 24 -5.79 -3.46 2.74
CA ALA A 24 -5.19 -2.81 3.90
C ALA A 24 -5.89 -3.23 5.22
N GLU A 25 -7.22 -3.24 5.25
CA GLU A 25 -8.00 -3.66 6.42
C GLU A 25 -7.77 -5.12 6.79
N SER A 26 -7.70 -6.01 5.79
CA SER A 26 -7.43 -7.42 6.01
C SER A 26 -6.02 -7.63 6.55
N ALA A 27 -5.03 -6.92 6.02
CA ALA A 27 -3.65 -6.98 6.50
C ALA A 27 -3.53 -6.48 7.94
N THR A 28 -4.19 -5.36 8.28
CA THR A 28 -4.23 -4.84 9.66
C THR A 28 -4.73 -5.88 10.65
N LYS A 29 -5.83 -6.56 10.33
CA LYS A 29 -6.43 -7.59 11.21
C LYS A 29 -5.59 -8.85 11.29
N HIS A 30 -5.01 -9.28 10.17
CA HIS A 30 -4.28 -10.56 10.09
C HIS A 30 -2.89 -10.50 10.74
N PHE A 31 -2.22 -9.34 10.67
CA PHE A 31 -0.85 -9.16 11.15
C PHE A 31 -0.74 -8.27 12.39
N GLU A 32 -1.87 -7.92 13.02
CA GLU A 32 -1.91 -7.06 14.21
C GLU A 32 -1.10 -5.76 14.02
N LEU A 33 -1.31 -5.12 12.86
CA LEU A 33 -0.60 -3.89 12.50
C LEU A 33 -1.22 -2.70 13.24
N ASP A 34 -0.39 -1.82 13.76
CA ASP A 34 -0.85 -0.55 14.31
C ASP A 34 -1.31 0.38 13.19
N ARG A 35 -0.60 0.37 12.06
CA ARG A 35 -0.88 1.23 10.90
C ARG A 35 -0.43 0.61 9.57
N VAL A 36 -1.15 1.00 8.51
CA VAL A 36 -0.77 0.77 7.11
C VAL A 36 -0.58 2.14 6.45
N LEU A 37 0.58 2.37 5.86
CA LEU A 37 0.87 3.56 5.07
C LEU A 37 0.73 3.22 3.59
N PHE A 38 -0.13 3.94 2.88
CA PHE A 38 -0.23 3.85 1.43
C PHE A 38 0.95 4.61 0.81
N VAL A 39 1.67 3.94 -0.08
CA VAL A 39 2.84 4.50 -0.76
C VAL A 39 2.56 4.52 -2.27
N PRO A 40 2.07 5.64 -2.83
CA PRO A 40 1.86 5.79 -4.26
C PRO A 40 3.16 5.56 -5.04
N ALA A 41 3.11 4.68 -6.05
CA ALA A 41 4.22 4.43 -6.94
C ALA A 41 4.00 5.18 -8.27
N GLU A 42 4.80 6.23 -8.49
CA GLU A 42 4.78 7.06 -9.71
C GLU A 42 5.23 6.27 -10.95
N LEU A 43 6.19 5.35 -10.78
CA LEU A 43 6.71 4.48 -11.83
C LEU A 43 6.58 3.00 -11.39
N PRO A 44 5.44 2.34 -11.64
CA PRO A 44 5.33 0.92 -11.38
C PRO A 44 6.36 0.16 -12.23
N PRO A 45 7.17 -0.76 -11.63
CA PRO A 45 8.33 -1.37 -12.30
C PRO A 45 7.97 -2.21 -13.55
N HIS A 46 6.69 -2.46 -13.79
CA HIS A 46 6.16 -3.21 -14.93
C HIS A 46 5.58 -2.32 -16.05
N LYS A 47 5.54 -0.99 -15.90
CA LYS A 47 5.22 -0.06 -16.98
C LYS A 47 6.53 0.52 -17.52
N GLN A 48 7.04 -0.08 -18.59
CA GLN A 48 8.28 0.35 -19.26
C GLN A 48 8.05 1.50 -20.27
N ASP A 49 6.80 1.84 -20.58
CA ASP A 49 6.47 2.90 -21.52
C ASP A 49 6.34 4.25 -20.82
N HIS A 50 7.47 4.84 -20.47
CA HIS A 50 7.59 6.29 -20.40
C HIS A 50 8.87 6.69 -21.12
N VAL A 51 8.73 6.92 -22.43
CA VAL A 51 9.71 7.68 -23.21
C VAL A 51 9.75 9.08 -22.59
N LEU A 52 10.94 9.52 -22.20
CA LEU A 52 11.21 10.90 -21.78
C LEU A 52 10.74 11.90 -22.85
#